data_AF-A0A7Z8LAG5-F1
#
_entry.id   AF-A0A7Z8LAG5-F1
#
_cell.length_a   1.000
_cell.length_b   1.000
_cell.length_c   1.000
_cell.angle_alpha   90.00
_cell.angle_beta   90.00
_cell.angle_gamma   90.00
#
_symmetry.space_group_name_H-M   'P 1'
#
loop_
_entity.id
_entity.type
_entity.pdbx_description
1 polymer ?
#
loop_
_entity_poly.entity_id
_entity_poly.type
_entity_poly.pdbx_seq_one_letter_code
_entity_poly.pdbx_strand_id
1 'polypeptide(L)'
;MHSQLRITSALLGALICLLYAVAPAAIAEVREQDFLGWPALVLADEQVEAVLVPEIGRLVAFGPRGVAAAGEGNRLWLSPDFFPRPADMPPAVDKEGKRIWRNYGGFKVWPHPWTGWPPDAALDGGATIVTRLNEGIRLQTQRSEALDVEVSMLFKLDQEQRLHIHISMDGSVERAIWPVVQVPGAGHVLAPLDPAQALDKQVTSPHVDGDKLATVLTAVGDDGLHTSRHAATHRKFDLRSQGGWMAHLGPQGNLRLRWPYPHPDLSKHPYDGSFYFNDSNEPARQYLELECYSPRRSGEHSWNIILDLAEDLALP
;
A
#
# COMPACT_ATOMS: atom_id res chain seq x y z
N MET A 1 -59.20 29.50 -43.16
CA MET A 1 -58.49 30.08 -42.00
C MET A 1 -58.17 28.96 -41.01
N HIS A 2 -57.05 28.25 -41.17
CA HIS A 2 -56.55 27.32 -40.17
C HIS A 2 -55.03 27.45 -40.08
N SER A 3 -54.57 28.29 -39.16
CA SER A 3 -53.17 28.41 -38.78
C SER A 3 -52.90 27.35 -37.70
N GLN A 4 -52.12 26.33 -38.03
CA GLN A 4 -51.70 25.30 -37.07
C GLN A 4 -50.53 25.80 -36.23
N LEU A 5 -50.75 25.76 -34.92
CA LEU A 5 -49.80 26.10 -33.86
C LEU A 5 -48.68 25.04 -33.80
N ARG A 6 -47.52 25.34 -34.39
CA ARG A 6 -46.30 24.53 -34.24
C ARG A 6 -45.59 24.94 -32.94
N ILE A 7 -46.07 24.46 -31.81
CA ILE A 7 -45.42 24.62 -30.50
C ILE A 7 -44.57 23.37 -30.19
N THR A 8 -43.27 23.55 -30.41
CA THR A 8 -42.16 23.17 -29.52
C THR A 8 -41.93 21.70 -29.17
N SER A 9 -41.28 20.95 -30.07
CA SER A 9 -40.52 19.73 -29.68
C SER A 9 -39.10 20.03 -29.21
N ALA A 10 -38.59 21.25 -29.42
CA ALA A 10 -37.23 21.65 -29.04
C ALA A 10 -37.06 22.04 -27.55
N LEU A 11 -38.15 22.39 -26.86
CA LEU A 11 -38.12 22.77 -25.43
C LEU A 11 -38.17 21.56 -24.48
N LEU A 12 -38.64 20.40 -24.94
CA LEU A 12 -38.69 19.19 -24.11
C LEU A 12 -37.33 18.48 -24.05
N GLY A 13 -36.49 18.60 -25.09
CA GLY A 13 -35.13 18.06 -25.11
C GLY A 13 -34.14 18.85 -24.23
N ALA A 14 -34.32 20.16 -24.10
CA ALA A 14 -33.46 21.01 -23.27
C ALA A 14 -33.69 20.81 -21.76
N LEU A 15 -34.89 20.37 -21.35
CA LEU A 15 -35.20 20.10 -19.94
C LEU A 15 -34.68 18.72 -19.46
N ILE A 16 -34.52 17.76 -20.36
CA ILE A 16 -33.96 16.43 -20.04
C ILE A 16 -32.44 16.49 -19.87
N CYS A 17 -31.75 17.43 -20.55
CA CYS A 17 -30.30 17.62 -20.36
C CYS A 17 -29.91 18.33 -19.05
N LEU A 18 -30.85 19.00 -18.35
CA LEU A 18 -30.56 19.73 -17.11
C LEU A 18 -30.78 18.92 -15.82
N LEU A 19 -31.25 17.67 -15.96
CA LEU A 19 -31.47 16.73 -14.85
C LEU A 19 -30.40 15.64 -14.77
N TYR A 20 -29.26 15.81 -15.43
CA TYR A 20 -28.01 15.24 -14.92
C TYR A 20 -27.65 16.01 -13.65
N ALA A 21 -28.41 15.76 -12.58
CA ALA A 21 -28.01 16.08 -11.24
C ALA A 21 -26.60 15.51 -11.09
N VAL A 22 -25.62 16.40 -10.95
CA VAL A 22 -24.28 16.02 -10.50
C VAL A 22 -24.53 15.36 -9.16
N ALA A 23 -24.56 14.02 -9.14
CA ALA A 23 -24.66 13.27 -7.91
C ALA A 23 -23.52 13.82 -7.05
N PRO A 24 -23.81 14.31 -5.82
CA PRO A 24 -22.76 14.79 -4.95
C PRO A 24 -21.74 13.66 -4.85
N ALA A 25 -20.47 13.97 -5.12
CA ALA A 25 -19.41 12.99 -5.00
C ALA A 25 -19.54 12.33 -3.62
N ALA A 26 -19.68 11.01 -3.59
CA ALA A 26 -19.85 10.27 -2.35
C ALA A 26 -18.68 10.62 -1.44
N ILE A 27 -18.98 11.27 -0.31
CA ILE A 27 -17.97 11.63 0.68
C ILE A 27 -17.60 10.35 1.40
N ALA A 28 -16.30 10.06 1.49
CA ALA A 28 -15.81 8.89 2.20
C ALA A 28 -16.30 8.93 3.67
N GLU A 29 -16.94 7.85 4.09
CA GLU A 29 -17.42 7.64 5.44
C GLU A 29 -16.25 7.19 6.34
N VAL A 30 -16.15 7.76 7.54
CA VAL A 30 -15.26 7.27 8.60
C VAL A 30 -16.10 6.72 9.74
N ARG A 31 -15.94 5.44 10.05
CA ARG A 31 -16.69 4.76 11.12
C ARG A 31 -15.79 3.87 11.96
N GLU A 32 -16.20 3.64 13.20
CA GLU A 32 -15.58 2.63 14.06
C GLU A 32 -16.18 1.27 13.76
N GLN A 33 -15.34 0.23 13.75
CA GLN A 33 -15.79 -1.15 13.64
C GLN A 33 -14.80 -2.08 14.34
N ASP A 34 -15.30 -3.19 14.88
CA ASP A 34 -14.43 -4.33 15.15
C ASP A 34 -13.94 -4.91 13.82
N PHE A 35 -12.63 -5.07 13.68
CA PHE A 35 -12.01 -5.81 12.61
C PHE A 35 -11.22 -6.95 13.23
N LEU A 36 -11.75 -8.17 13.12
CA LEU A 36 -11.04 -9.36 13.58
C LEU A 36 -10.67 -9.26 15.09
N GLY A 37 -11.57 -8.73 15.91
CA GLY A 37 -11.35 -8.53 17.36
C GLY A 37 -10.59 -7.25 17.72
N TRP A 38 -10.12 -6.48 16.74
CA TRP A 38 -9.42 -5.22 16.95
C TRP A 38 -10.37 -4.02 16.83
N PRO A 39 -10.29 -3.03 17.75
CA PRO A 39 -10.88 -1.73 17.53
C PRO A 39 -10.23 -1.07 16.32
N ALA A 40 -11.01 -0.88 15.25
CA ALA A 40 -10.53 -0.35 13.99
C ALA A 40 -11.34 0.87 13.54
N LEU A 41 -10.71 1.63 12.65
CA LEU A 41 -11.34 2.71 11.90
C LEU A 41 -11.46 2.27 10.46
N VAL A 42 -12.66 2.37 9.93
CA VAL A 42 -12.97 2.05 8.55
C VAL A 42 -13.18 3.37 7.81
N LEU A 43 -12.38 3.58 6.76
CA LEU A 43 -12.57 4.62 5.75
C LEU A 43 -13.18 3.96 4.52
N ALA A 44 -14.34 4.42 4.07
CA ALA A 44 -15.10 3.70 3.05
C ALA A 44 -15.83 4.64 2.09
N ASP A 45 -15.99 4.23 0.84
CA ASP A 45 -16.95 4.81 -0.10
C ASP A 45 -17.97 3.74 -0.53
N GLU A 46 -18.66 3.95 -1.65
CA GLU A 46 -19.66 3.00 -2.16
C GLU A 46 -19.06 1.66 -2.63
N GLN A 47 -17.76 1.62 -2.96
CA GLN A 47 -17.14 0.48 -3.66
C GLN A 47 -15.95 -0.12 -2.91
N VAL A 48 -15.23 0.66 -2.10
CA VAL A 48 -14.02 0.20 -1.40
C VAL A 48 -14.04 0.56 0.08
N GLU A 49 -13.24 -0.20 0.83
CA GLU A 49 -13.02 -0.02 2.27
C GLU A 49 -11.53 -0.16 2.60
N ALA A 50 -11.05 0.73 3.45
CA ALA A 50 -9.73 0.72 4.06
C ALA A 50 -9.89 0.60 5.59
N VAL A 51 -9.20 -0.35 6.20
CA VAL A 51 -9.30 -0.64 7.64
C VAL A 51 -7.98 -0.35 8.32
N LEU A 52 -8.02 0.54 9.29
CA LEU A 52 -6.86 0.97 10.06
C LEU A 52 -7.01 0.52 11.51
N VAL A 53 -5.93 -0.01 12.09
CA VAL A 53 -5.87 -0.39 13.52
C VAL A 53 -4.90 0.55 14.22
N PRO A 54 -5.40 1.59 14.92
CA PRO A 54 -4.55 2.59 15.56
C PRO A 54 -3.59 2.02 16.61
N GLU A 55 -3.99 0.96 17.31
CA GLU A 55 -3.20 0.33 18.38
C GLU A 55 -1.87 -0.25 17.89
N ILE A 56 -1.77 -0.61 16.61
CA ILE A 56 -0.53 -1.08 15.96
C ILE A 56 -0.06 -0.15 14.84
N GLY A 57 -0.74 0.98 14.63
CA GLY A 57 -0.38 1.98 13.63
C GLY A 57 -0.41 1.50 12.18
N ARG A 58 -1.26 0.53 11.83
CA ARG A 58 -1.28 -0.10 10.50
C ARG A 58 -2.59 0.11 9.76
N LEU A 59 -2.50 0.24 8.42
CA LEU A 59 -3.59 -0.14 7.52
C LEU A 59 -3.50 -1.65 7.30
N VAL A 60 -4.54 -2.37 7.73
CA VAL A 60 -4.56 -3.85 7.82
C VAL A 60 -5.45 -4.49 6.76
N ALA A 61 -6.42 -3.75 6.22
CA ALA A 61 -7.17 -4.20 5.07
C ALA A 61 -7.42 -3.07 4.07
N PHE A 62 -7.41 -3.43 2.80
CA PHE A 62 -7.87 -2.60 1.71
C PHE A 62 -8.47 -3.50 0.64
N GLY A 63 -9.68 -3.19 0.19
CA GLY A 63 -10.41 -4.07 -0.72
C GLY A 63 -11.80 -3.55 -1.05
N PRO A 64 -12.61 -4.38 -1.73
CA PRO A 64 -14.01 -4.06 -2.01
C PRO A 64 -14.82 -3.77 -0.73
N ARG A 65 -15.93 -3.05 -0.89
CA ARG A 65 -16.89 -2.78 0.20
C ARG A 65 -17.31 -4.08 0.88
N GLY A 66 -17.24 -4.10 2.22
CA GLY A 66 -17.52 -5.27 3.05
C GLY A 66 -16.28 -5.99 3.55
N VAL A 67 -15.08 -5.66 3.05
CA VAL A 67 -13.82 -6.23 3.54
C VAL A 67 -13.64 -6.02 5.04
N ALA A 68 -14.17 -4.94 5.62
CA ALA A 68 -14.10 -4.70 7.05
C ALA A 68 -14.93 -5.71 7.86
N ALA A 69 -16.04 -6.21 7.32
CA ALA A 69 -16.94 -7.09 8.04
C ALA A 69 -16.51 -8.57 7.96
N ALA A 70 -16.03 -9.01 6.80
CA ALA A 70 -15.73 -10.42 6.55
C ALA A 70 -14.23 -10.74 6.43
N GLY A 71 -13.38 -9.74 6.21
CA GLY A 71 -11.99 -9.94 5.77
C GLY A 71 -11.87 -10.52 4.35
N GLU A 72 -12.97 -11.03 3.78
CA GLU A 72 -13.04 -11.51 2.41
C GLU A 72 -12.79 -10.37 1.43
N GLY A 73 -11.96 -10.64 0.41
CA GLY A 73 -11.57 -9.62 -0.57
C GLY A 73 -10.43 -8.70 -0.11
N ASN A 74 -9.87 -8.87 1.10
CA ASN A 74 -8.69 -8.10 1.51
C ASN A 74 -7.52 -8.32 0.56
N ARG A 75 -6.98 -7.22 0.02
CA ARG A 75 -5.81 -7.23 -0.86
C ARG A 75 -4.49 -7.12 -0.11
N LEU A 76 -4.54 -6.87 1.19
CA LEU A 76 -3.38 -6.83 2.05
C LEU A 76 -3.18 -8.17 2.76
N TRP A 77 -1.93 -8.58 2.90
CA TRP A 77 -1.59 -9.77 3.67
C TRP A 77 -1.69 -9.44 5.15
N LEU A 78 -2.25 -10.38 5.91
CA LEU A 78 -2.24 -10.36 7.36
C LEU A 78 -1.45 -11.55 7.85
N SER A 79 -0.63 -11.32 8.87
CA SER A 79 0.10 -12.40 9.51
C SER A 79 -0.87 -13.44 10.08
N PRO A 80 -0.56 -14.74 9.98
CA PRO A 80 -1.29 -15.76 10.75
C PRO A 80 -1.24 -15.47 12.25
N ASP A 81 -0.17 -14.82 12.71
CA ASP A 81 0.03 -14.38 14.09
C ASP A 81 -0.56 -12.98 14.35
N PHE A 82 -1.35 -12.42 13.42
CA PHE A 82 -2.12 -11.18 13.63
C PHE A 82 -3.10 -11.33 14.80
N PHE A 83 -3.44 -12.57 15.13
CA PHE A 83 -4.14 -12.95 16.34
C PHE A 83 -3.17 -13.63 17.30
N PRO A 84 -3.23 -13.32 18.61
CA PRO A 84 -4.27 -12.56 19.31
C PRO A 84 -3.91 -11.08 19.55
N ARG A 85 -4.80 -10.29 20.17
CA ARG A 85 -4.59 -8.87 20.51
C ARG A 85 -3.32 -8.66 21.35
N PRO A 86 -2.74 -7.44 21.46
CA PRO A 86 -1.50 -7.19 22.20
C PRO A 86 -1.63 -7.57 23.68
N ALA A 87 -2.82 -7.39 24.26
CA ALA A 87 -3.16 -7.80 25.62
C ALA A 87 -3.11 -9.33 25.84
N ASP A 88 -3.35 -10.10 24.77
CA ASP A 88 -3.39 -11.55 24.76
C ASP A 88 -2.07 -12.16 24.25
N MET A 89 -1.11 -11.31 23.87
CA MET A 89 0.14 -11.73 23.28
C MET A 89 1.20 -12.05 24.34
N PRO A 90 2.16 -12.93 24.02
CA PRO A 90 3.34 -13.15 24.86
C PRO A 90 4.11 -11.83 25.09
N PRO A 91 5.06 -11.78 26.03
CA PRO A 91 5.88 -10.58 26.24
C PRO A 91 6.54 -10.09 24.94
N ALA A 92 6.72 -8.78 24.81
CA ALA A 92 7.41 -8.17 23.67
C ALA A 92 8.93 -8.43 23.66
N VAL A 93 9.41 -9.27 24.59
CA VAL A 93 10.79 -9.68 24.75
C VAL A 93 10.87 -11.20 24.90
N ASP A 94 11.93 -11.81 24.38
CA ASP A 94 12.24 -13.22 24.60
C ASP A 94 12.78 -13.47 26.02
N LYS A 95 13.17 -14.72 26.31
CA LYS A 95 13.65 -15.13 27.63
C LYS A 95 14.96 -14.44 28.01
N GLU A 96 15.70 -13.97 27.01
CA GLU A 96 16.96 -13.28 27.11
C GLU A 96 16.78 -11.75 27.19
N GLY A 97 15.52 -11.27 27.16
CA GLY A 97 15.18 -9.85 27.24
C GLY A 97 15.31 -9.11 25.90
N LYS A 98 15.52 -9.80 24.78
CA LYS A 98 15.61 -9.19 23.46
C LYS A 98 14.22 -8.98 22.89
N ARG A 99 14.00 -7.80 22.30
CA ARG A 99 12.74 -7.43 21.66
C ARG A 99 12.36 -8.42 20.54
N ILE A 100 11.12 -8.90 20.57
CA ILE A 100 10.55 -9.75 19.52
C ILE A 100 9.82 -8.85 18.53
N TRP A 101 10.27 -8.84 17.27
CA TRP A 101 9.53 -8.16 16.20
C TRP A 101 8.27 -8.93 15.85
N ARG A 102 7.17 -8.20 15.66
CA ARG A 102 5.89 -8.74 15.22
C ARG A 102 5.54 -8.14 13.88
N ASN A 103 5.58 -8.96 12.85
CA ASN A 103 5.07 -8.58 11.56
C ASN A 103 3.55 -8.80 11.55
N TYR A 104 2.76 -7.73 11.59
CA TYR A 104 1.30 -7.82 11.57
C TYR A 104 0.73 -8.01 10.16
N GLY A 105 1.50 -7.73 9.12
CA GLY A 105 0.97 -7.59 7.77
C GLY A 105 0.65 -6.14 7.40
N GLY A 106 -0.12 -5.97 6.33
CA GLY A 106 -0.68 -4.69 5.93
C GLY A 106 0.34 -3.72 5.35
N PHE A 107 0.09 -2.42 5.59
CA PHE A 107 0.97 -1.34 5.22
C PHE A 107 1.74 -0.80 6.43
N LYS A 108 3.04 -0.51 6.25
CA LYS A 108 3.95 0.14 7.21
C LYS A 108 4.86 1.13 6.54
N VAL A 109 5.55 1.90 7.37
CA VAL A 109 6.56 2.86 6.97
C VAL A 109 7.79 2.70 7.84
N TRP A 110 8.97 2.68 7.23
CA TRP A 110 10.25 2.61 7.93
C TRP A 110 11.15 3.76 7.54
N PRO A 111 11.78 4.48 8.48
CA PRO A 111 12.81 5.46 8.13
C PRO A 111 14.10 4.78 7.65
N HIS A 112 14.80 5.43 6.74
CA HIS A 112 16.11 5.02 6.25
C HIS A 112 17.11 6.20 6.31
N PRO A 113 18.36 6.02 6.78
CA PRO A 113 18.95 4.78 7.26
C PRO A 113 18.32 4.31 8.58
N TRP A 114 18.20 3.00 8.70
CA TRP A 114 17.68 2.30 9.87
C TRP A 114 18.78 2.19 10.96
N THR A 115 18.44 2.17 12.26
CA THR A 115 19.41 2.11 13.40
C THR A 115 19.68 0.74 14.06
N GLY A 116 18.82 -0.28 13.95
CA GLY A 116 19.14 -1.67 14.32
C GLY A 116 17.93 -2.61 14.43
N TRP A 117 18.07 -3.92 14.22
CA TRP A 117 16.94 -4.86 14.24
C TRP A 117 16.59 -5.32 15.66
N PRO A 118 15.29 -5.40 16.05
CA PRO A 118 14.07 -5.13 15.28
C PRO A 118 13.73 -3.63 15.12
N PRO A 119 12.79 -3.24 14.23
CA PRO A 119 12.47 -1.83 14.03
C PRO A 119 11.94 -1.21 15.32
N ASP A 120 12.07 0.11 15.43
CA ASP A 120 11.56 0.83 16.59
C ASP A 120 10.04 0.68 16.68
N ALA A 121 9.56 0.14 17.81
CA ALA A 121 8.14 -0.08 18.06
C ALA A 121 7.34 1.23 18.07
N ALA A 122 7.98 2.38 18.34
CA ALA A 122 7.33 3.67 18.22
C ALA A 122 6.85 3.95 16.78
N LEU A 123 7.50 3.35 15.78
CA LEU A 123 7.24 3.57 14.35
C LEU A 123 6.60 2.35 13.68
N ASP A 124 6.88 1.15 14.17
CA ASP A 124 6.36 -0.10 13.61
C ASP A 124 5.71 -0.98 14.69
N GLY A 125 4.37 -0.99 14.70
CA GLY A 125 3.58 -1.86 15.58
C GLY A 125 3.17 -1.23 16.91
N GLY A 126 3.49 0.04 17.13
CA GLY A 126 3.07 0.81 18.30
C GLY A 126 1.77 1.59 18.07
N ALA A 127 1.17 2.04 19.18
CA ALA A 127 -0.05 2.82 19.16
C ALA A 127 0.16 4.20 18.53
N THR A 128 -0.84 4.65 17.78
CA THR A 128 -0.87 5.93 17.08
C THR A 128 -1.91 6.88 17.64
N ILE A 129 -1.66 8.18 17.54
CA ILE A 129 -2.66 9.21 17.77
C ILE A 129 -3.53 9.31 16.52
N VAL A 130 -4.85 9.23 16.71
CA VAL A 130 -5.83 9.31 15.62
C VAL A 130 -6.39 10.73 15.55
N THR A 131 -6.41 11.31 14.35
CA THR A 131 -7.25 12.47 14.04
C THR A 131 -8.23 12.12 12.92
N ARG A 132 -9.54 12.23 13.20
CA ARG A 132 -10.58 12.11 12.17
C ARG A 132 -10.74 13.44 11.45
N LEU A 133 -10.77 13.38 10.13
CA LEU A 133 -11.02 14.51 9.26
C LEU A 133 -12.28 14.23 8.45
N ASN A 134 -12.89 15.27 7.89
CA ASN A 134 -14.13 15.13 7.10
C ASN A 134 -14.02 14.14 5.94
N GLU A 135 -12.82 13.92 5.42
CA GLU A 135 -12.56 13.10 4.22
C GLU A 135 -11.43 12.08 4.44
N GLY A 136 -11.10 11.77 5.69
CA GLY A 136 -9.95 10.89 5.93
C GLY A 136 -9.60 10.67 7.39
N ILE A 137 -8.58 9.85 7.57
CA ILE A 137 -8.04 9.47 8.87
C ILE A 137 -6.57 9.80 8.88
N ARG A 138 -6.09 10.48 9.91
CA ARG A 138 -4.66 10.64 10.17
C ARG A 138 -4.25 9.75 11.33
N LEU A 139 -3.21 8.95 11.13
CA LEU A 139 -2.47 8.25 12.18
C LEU A 139 -1.13 8.94 12.37
N GLN A 140 -0.78 9.27 13.61
CA GLN A 140 0.51 9.84 13.97
C GLN A 140 1.22 8.89 14.94
N THR A 141 2.44 8.50 14.61
CA THR A 141 3.26 7.64 15.45
C THR A 141 3.69 8.37 16.72
N GLN A 142 4.20 7.62 17.70
CA GLN A 142 5.02 8.25 18.73
C GLN A 142 6.34 8.70 18.09
N ARG A 143 7.00 9.70 18.68
CA ARG A 143 8.36 10.06 18.29
C ARG A 143 9.32 8.94 18.73
N SER A 144 10.07 8.39 17.79
CA SER A 144 11.16 7.46 18.07
C SER A 144 12.32 8.19 18.74
N GLU A 145 12.67 7.79 19.97
CA GLU A 145 13.85 8.34 20.66
C GLU A 145 15.15 7.97 19.94
N ALA A 146 15.21 6.75 19.39
CA ALA A 146 16.43 6.24 18.75
C ALA A 146 16.72 6.92 17.41
N LEU A 147 15.68 7.35 16.69
CA LEU A 147 15.80 7.93 15.36
C LEU A 147 15.56 9.44 15.34
N ASP A 148 15.00 10.00 16.41
CA ASP A 148 14.45 11.36 16.51
C ASP A 148 13.52 11.68 15.33
N VAL A 149 12.53 10.81 15.12
CA VAL A 149 11.53 10.97 14.06
C VAL A 149 10.13 10.69 14.56
N GLU A 150 9.18 11.44 14.02
CA GLU A 150 7.76 11.16 14.10
C GLU A 150 7.20 11.07 12.68
N VAL A 151 6.28 10.12 12.46
CA VAL A 151 5.64 9.92 11.16
C VAL A 151 4.14 10.14 11.28
N SER A 152 3.57 10.87 10.35
CA SER A 152 2.13 11.05 10.20
C SER A 152 1.67 10.51 8.86
N MET A 153 0.61 9.71 8.86
CA MET A 153 0.02 9.10 7.68
C MET A 153 -1.44 9.53 7.58
N LEU A 154 -1.77 10.30 6.54
CA LEU A 154 -3.12 10.73 6.21
C LEU A 154 -3.68 9.87 5.09
N PHE A 155 -4.75 9.14 5.38
CA PHE A 155 -5.46 8.24 4.49
C PHE A 155 -6.72 8.94 3.96
N LYS A 156 -6.89 8.97 2.64
CA LYS A 156 -8.06 9.53 1.95
C LYS A 156 -8.46 8.66 0.76
N LEU A 157 -9.76 8.47 0.55
CA LEU A 157 -10.29 7.92 -0.69
C LEU A 157 -10.61 9.07 -1.65
N ASP A 158 -10.30 8.89 -2.93
CA ASP A 158 -10.72 9.82 -3.98
C ASP A 158 -11.94 9.32 -4.77
N GLN A 159 -12.40 10.11 -5.74
CA GLN A 159 -13.58 9.81 -6.55
C GLN A 159 -13.40 8.58 -7.47
N GLU A 160 -12.16 8.14 -7.69
CA GLU A 160 -11.82 6.95 -8.45
C GLU A 160 -11.60 5.73 -7.53
N GLN A 161 -11.99 5.82 -6.26
CA GLN A 161 -11.87 4.76 -5.24
C GLN A 161 -10.41 4.38 -4.93
N ARG A 162 -9.50 5.35 -5.07
CA ARG A 162 -8.07 5.16 -4.87
C ARG A 162 -7.73 5.66 -3.47
N LEU A 163 -7.02 4.85 -2.70
CA LEU A 163 -6.56 5.20 -1.37
C LEU A 163 -5.25 5.98 -1.48
N HIS A 164 -5.32 7.29 -1.27
CA HIS A 164 -4.17 8.16 -1.10
C HIS A 164 -3.67 8.06 0.33
N ILE A 165 -2.37 7.85 0.47
CA ILE A 165 -1.69 7.84 1.76
C ILE A 165 -0.60 8.90 1.69
N HIS A 166 -0.91 10.04 2.31
CA HIS A 166 0.03 11.14 2.44
C HIS A 166 0.86 10.93 3.71
N ILE A 167 2.15 10.69 3.52
CA ILE A 167 3.08 10.35 4.58
C ILE A 167 3.96 11.56 4.83
N SER A 168 3.95 12.12 6.03
CA SER A 168 4.87 13.17 6.47
C SER A 168 5.80 12.63 7.55
N MET A 169 7.05 13.08 7.53
CA MET A 169 8.03 12.77 8.57
C MET A 169 8.62 14.09 9.08
N ASP A 170 8.70 14.21 10.41
CA ASP A 170 9.41 15.27 11.10
C ASP A 170 10.60 14.66 11.86
N GLY A 171 11.77 15.25 11.71
CA GLY A 171 13.00 14.80 12.35
C GLY A 171 14.19 15.72 12.10
N SER A 172 15.14 15.70 13.02
CA SER A 172 16.33 16.55 12.96
C SER A 172 17.42 16.04 12.00
N VAL A 173 17.38 14.75 11.66
CA VAL A 173 18.38 14.07 10.82
C VAL A 173 17.82 13.79 9.43
N GLU A 174 18.67 13.92 8.41
CA GLU A 174 18.32 13.57 7.03
C GLU A 174 17.96 12.09 6.91
N ARG A 175 16.71 11.81 6.50
CA ARG A 175 16.18 10.46 6.35
C ARG A 175 15.24 10.36 5.15
N ALA A 176 15.17 9.16 4.60
CA ALA A 176 14.12 8.74 3.69
C ALA A 176 13.04 7.99 4.47
N ILE A 177 11.85 7.86 3.87
CA ILE A 177 10.83 6.92 4.26
C ILE A 177 10.76 5.77 3.27
N TRP A 178 10.50 4.60 3.80
CA TRP A 178 10.35 3.35 3.08
C TRP A 178 8.96 2.81 3.39
N PRO A 179 7.94 3.16 2.59
CA PRO A 179 6.62 2.56 2.67
C PRO A 179 6.69 1.12 2.16
N VAL A 180 6.04 0.22 2.89
CA VAL A 180 6.02 -1.21 2.62
C VAL A 180 4.57 -1.69 2.67
N VAL A 181 4.07 -2.21 1.55
CA VAL A 181 2.74 -2.81 1.43
C VAL A 181 2.93 -4.33 1.33
N GLN A 182 2.36 -5.06 2.26
CA GLN A 182 2.40 -6.52 2.24
C GLN A 182 1.11 -7.04 1.64
N VAL A 183 1.22 -7.87 0.59
CA VAL A 183 0.09 -8.47 -0.11
C VAL A 183 0.16 -10.00 -0.02
N PRO A 184 -1.00 -10.71 0.00
CA PRO A 184 -1.00 -12.15 0.15
C PRO A 184 -0.17 -12.77 -0.96
N GLY A 185 0.56 -13.84 -0.63
CA GLY A 185 1.54 -14.50 -1.51
C GLY A 185 1.28 -14.29 -3.00
N ALA A 186 2.20 -13.63 -3.68
CA ALA A 186 2.03 -13.30 -5.08
C ALA A 186 2.64 -14.39 -5.96
N GLY A 187 1.82 -14.96 -6.84
CA GLY A 187 2.33 -15.69 -7.99
C GLY A 187 3.03 -14.77 -8.98
N HIS A 188 2.63 -13.48 -9.05
CA HIS A 188 3.06 -12.57 -10.12
C HIS A 188 3.11 -11.10 -9.68
N VAL A 189 4.15 -10.39 -10.13
CA VAL A 189 4.26 -8.93 -10.06
C VAL A 189 4.42 -8.38 -11.46
N LEU A 190 3.61 -7.38 -11.77
CA LEU A 190 3.69 -6.56 -12.97
C LEU A 190 4.29 -5.22 -12.60
N ALA A 191 5.34 -4.84 -13.31
CA ALA A 191 5.93 -3.52 -13.21
C ALA A 191 5.95 -2.91 -14.63
N PRO A 192 5.10 -1.91 -14.93
CA PRO A 192 5.21 -1.19 -16.19
C PRO A 192 6.60 -0.56 -16.26
N LEU A 193 7.37 -0.97 -17.26
CA LEU A 193 8.68 -0.38 -17.54
C LEU A 193 8.53 0.74 -18.54
N ASP A 194 9.45 1.71 -18.46
CA ASP A 194 9.64 2.66 -19.55
C ASP A 194 10.20 1.89 -20.76
N PRO A 195 9.61 1.98 -21.97
CA PRO A 195 10.13 1.30 -23.16
C PRO A 195 11.60 1.63 -23.48
N ALA A 196 12.09 2.79 -23.02
CA ALA A 196 13.49 3.19 -23.16
C ALA A 196 14.42 2.56 -22.09
N GLN A 197 13.87 1.96 -21.03
CA GLN A 197 14.63 1.20 -20.05
C GLN A 197 14.81 -0.23 -20.55
N ALA A 198 15.94 -0.48 -21.19
CA ALA A 198 16.42 -1.84 -21.30
C ALA A 198 16.70 -2.37 -19.87
N LEU A 199 16.18 -3.56 -19.56
CA LEU A 199 16.65 -4.34 -18.39
C LEU A 199 18.08 -4.83 -18.69
N ASP A 200 19.03 -3.92 -18.85
CA ASP A 200 20.40 -4.22 -19.25
C ASP A 200 21.14 -5.07 -18.20
N LYS A 201 20.59 -5.16 -16.98
CA LYS A 201 21.05 -6.02 -15.90
C LYS A 201 19.84 -6.56 -15.15
N GLN A 202 19.81 -7.87 -14.89
CA GLN A 202 18.97 -8.44 -13.84
C GLN A 202 19.29 -7.70 -12.54
N VAL A 203 18.41 -6.79 -12.13
CA VAL A 203 18.55 -6.09 -10.87
C VAL A 203 18.13 -7.05 -9.77
N THR A 204 19.12 -7.75 -9.23
CA THR A 204 18.96 -8.56 -8.03
C THR A 204 19.74 -7.85 -6.93
N SER A 205 19.09 -7.64 -5.80
CA SER A 205 19.79 -7.09 -4.64
C SER A 205 20.82 -8.13 -4.15
N PRO A 206 22.09 -7.77 -3.91
CA PRO A 206 23.14 -8.71 -3.48
C PRO A 206 22.91 -9.29 -2.06
N HIS A 207 21.81 -8.92 -1.39
CA HIS A 207 21.51 -9.31 -0.01
C HIS A 207 20.78 -10.65 0.15
N VAL A 208 20.79 -11.51 -0.87
CA VAL A 208 20.12 -12.81 -0.78
C VAL A 208 21.10 -13.95 -1.02
N ASP A 209 21.28 -14.75 0.04
CA ASP A 209 22.12 -15.94 0.09
C ASP A 209 21.91 -16.89 -1.12
N GLY A 210 23.01 -17.27 -1.77
CA GLY A 210 23.10 -18.44 -2.66
C GLY A 210 22.92 -18.18 -4.16
N ASP A 211 23.96 -18.56 -4.91
CA ASP A 211 24.19 -18.39 -6.36
C ASP A 211 23.31 -19.25 -7.30
N LYS A 212 21.98 -19.32 -7.11
CA LYS A 212 21.10 -20.02 -8.06
C LYS A 212 19.97 -19.11 -8.55
N LEU A 213 20.31 -18.28 -9.53
CA LEU A 213 19.38 -17.47 -10.30
C LEU A 213 18.74 -18.33 -11.41
N ALA A 214 17.50 -18.75 -11.22
CA ALA A 214 16.62 -19.09 -12.34
C ALA A 214 15.51 -18.04 -12.41
N THR A 215 15.86 -16.81 -12.78
CA THR A 215 14.85 -15.76 -12.99
C THR A 215 14.04 -16.13 -14.24
N VAL A 216 12.76 -16.49 -14.07
CA VAL A 216 11.83 -16.43 -15.20
C VAL A 216 11.27 -15.01 -15.23
N LEU A 217 12.00 -14.12 -15.92
CA LEU A 217 11.38 -12.92 -16.49
C LEU A 217 10.51 -13.43 -17.64
N THR A 218 9.24 -13.67 -17.37
CA THR A 218 8.33 -14.24 -18.37
C THR A 218 7.84 -13.11 -19.27
N ALA A 219 8.72 -12.66 -20.16
CA ALA A 219 8.54 -11.60 -21.15
C ALA A 219 8.62 -10.15 -20.63
N VAL A 220 9.45 -9.37 -21.32
CA VAL A 220 9.22 -7.94 -21.54
C VAL A 220 8.30 -7.91 -22.76
N GLY A 221 7.00 -7.76 -22.56
CA GLY A 221 6.08 -7.43 -23.65
C GLY A 221 6.21 -5.95 -24.00
N ASP A 222 5.56 -5.50 -25.07
CA ASP A 222 5.46 -4.07 -25.41
C ASP A 222 4.76 -3.25 -24.29
N ASP A 223 4.12 -3.93 -23.34
CA ASP A 223 3.32 -3.42 -22.23
C ASP A 223 4.00 -3.47 -20.84
N GLY A 224 5.20 -4.05 -20.71
CA GLY A 224 6.01 -3.95 -19.49
C GLY A 224 6.70 -5.23 -19.02
N LEU A 225 7.16 -5.25 -17.76
CA LEU A 225 7.81 -6.39 -17.13
C LEU A 225 6.80 -7.28 -16.43
N HIS A 226 6.81 -8.56 -16.82
CA HIS A 226 6.09 -9.62 -16.15
C HIS A 226 7.09 -10.48 -15.37
N THR A 227 6.91 -10.55 -14.06
CA THR A 227 7.69 -11.48 -13.23
C THR A 227 6.75 -12.51 -12.61
N SER A 228 7.13 -13.78 -12.72
CA SER A 228 6.45 -14.87 -12.04
C SER A 228 7.32 -15.42 -10.93
N ARG A 229 6.66 -15.89 -9.87
CA ARG A 229 7.23 -16.50 -8.67
C ARG A 229 8.27 -17.59 -9.00
N HIS A 230 9.39 -17.57 -8.29
CA HIS A 230 10.32 -18.69 -8.17
C HIS A 230 9.94 -19.54 -6.94
N ALA A 231 10.12 -20.85 -7.03
CA ALA A 231 9.99 -21.74 -5.88
C ALA A 231 11.31 -21.75 -5.08
N ALA A 232 11.27 -21.37 -3.81
CA ALA A 232 12.19 -21.76 -2.73
C ALA A 232 13.31 -20.82 -2.24
N THR A 233 13.26 -19.49 -2.45
CA THR A 233 14.16 -18.56 -1.70
C THR A 233 13.54 -17.17 -1.54
N HIS A 234 13.70 -16.56 -0.36
CA HIS A 234 13.47 -15.12 -0.17
C HIS A 234 14.20 -14.34 -1.27
N ARG A 235 13.57 -13.40 -1.98
CA ARG A 235 14.26 -12.64 -3.05
C ARG A 235 13.79 -11.20 -3.08
N LYS A 236 14.71 -10.28 -3.33
CA LYS A 236 14.45 -8.84 -3.51
C LYS A 236 14.88 -8.39 -4.90
N PHE A 237 13.99 -7.70 -5.58
CA PHE A 237 14.24 -7.11 -6.89
C PHE A 237 14.01 -5.61 -6.77
N ASP A 238 15.03 -4.84 -7.09
CA ASP A 238 14.94 -3.39 -7.12
C ASP A 238 14.67 -2.98 -8.57
N LEU A 239 13.79 -2.01 -8.81
CA LEU A 239 13.47 -1.57 -10.16
C LEU A 239 13.05 -0.11 -10.20
N ARG A 240 12.88 0.38 -11.42
CA ARG A 240 12.31 1.70 -11.69
C ARG A 240 10.98 1.54 -12.40
N SER A 241 9.91 2.13 -11.87
CA SER A 241 8.61 2.13 -12.55
C SER A 241 7.88 3.45 -12.35
N GLN A 242 7.69 4.19 -13.44
CA GLN A 242 6.88 5.41 -13.43
C GLN A 242 5.39 5.13 -13.15
N GLY A 243 4.92 3.91 -13.45
CA GLY A 243 3.53 3.49 -13.29
C GLY A 243 3.23 2.81 -11.95
N GLY A 244 4.25 2.61 -11.09
CA GLY A 244 4.13 1.87 -9.84
C GLY A 244 4.26 0.35 -10.02
N TRP A 245 3.86 -0.40 -8.99
CA TRP A 245 3.96 -1.86 -8.96
C TRP A 245 2.56 -2.45 -8.80
N MET A 246 2.24 -3.47 -9.57
CA MET A 246 0.98 -4.19 -9.45
C MET A 246 1.24 -5.64 -9.05
N ALA A 247 0.63 -6.06 -7.95
CA ALA A 247 0.61 -7.45 -7.52
C ALA A 247 -0.69 -8.12 -7.97
N HIS A 248 -0.57 -9.30 -8.57
CA HIS A 248 -1.71 -10.14 -8.88
C HIS A 248 -1.95 -11.14 -7.75
N LEU A 249 -3.17 -11.15 -7.22
CA LEU A 249 -3.57 -11.90 -6.02
C LEU A 249 -4.54 -13.05 -6.37
N GLY A 250 -4.53 -13.51 -7.63
CA GLY A 250 -5.38 -14.61 -8.09
C GLY A 250 -6.86 -14.23 -8.07
N PRO A 251 -7.74 -15.04 -7.47
CA PRO A 251 -9.17 -14.74 -7.37
C PRO A 251 -9.48 -13.46 -6.59
N GLN A 252 -8.52 -12.98 -5.79
CA GLN A 252 -8.60 -11.69 -5.10
C GLN A 252 -8.18 -10.53 -6.03
N GLY A 253 -8.17 -10.70 -7.35
CA GLY A 253 -7.85 -9.63 -8.30
C GLY A 253 -6.47 -8.99 -8.09
N ASN A 254 -6.35 -7.70 -8.41
CA ASN A 254 -5.08 -6.98 -8.36
C ASN A 254 -5.03 -5.89 -7.29
N LEU A 255 -3.81 -5.62 -6.80
CA LEU A 255 -3.49 -4.41 -6.04
C LEU A 255 -2.36 -3.67 -6.74
N ARG A 256 -2.55 -2.39 -7.02
CA ARG A 256 -1.49 -1.52 -7.53
C ARG A 256 -1.08 -0.51 -6.47
N LEU A 257 0.23 -0.39 -6.27
CA LEU A 257 0.87 0.65 -5.48
C LEU A 257 1.57 1.62 -6.44
N ARG A 258 1.17 2.90 -6.41
CA ARG A 258 1.78 3.96 -7.22
C ARG A 258 2.57 4.92 -6.34
N TRP A 259 3.76 5.25 -6.83
CA TRP A 259 4.67 6.22 -6.23
C TRP A 259 4.97 7.33 -7.26
N PRO A 260 4.30 8.50 -7.16
CA PRO A 260 4.40 9.55 -8.16
C PRO A 260 5.72 10.36 -8.10
N TYR A 261 6.64 10.02 -7.18
CA TYR A 261 7.88 10.75 -6.99
C TYR A 261 9.07 9.96 -7.57
N PRO A 262 9.62 10.33 -8.73
CA PRO A 262 10.85 9.69 -9.20
C PRO A 262 11.97 9.90 -8.16
N HIS A 263 12.79 8.86 -7.92
CA HIS A 263 13.92 8.99 -7.00
C HIS A 263 14.88 10.10 -7.50
N PRO A 264 15.19 11.13 -6.68
CA PRO A 264 15.86 12.33 -7.20
C PRO A 264 17.36 12.21 -7.34
N ASP A 265 17.98 11.19 -6.73
CA ASP A 265 19.43 10.96 -6.80
C ASP A 265 19.72 9.51 -7.21
N LEU A 266 19.66 9.27 -8.52
CA LEU A 266 19.93 7.96 -9.13
C LEU A 266 21.37 7.48 -8.88
N SER A 267 22.30 8.36 -8.50
CA SER A 267 23.68 7.99 -8.21
C SER A 267 23.82 7.27 -6.87
N LYS A 268 22.89 7.49 -5.94
CA LYS A 268 22.90 6.88 -4.59
C LYS A 268 21.90 5.75 -4.43
N HIS A 269 20.74 5.86 -5.08
CA HIS A 269 19.75 4.79 -5.15
C HIS A 269 19.23 4.71 -6.59
N PRO A 270 19.71 3.73 -7.39
CA PRO A 270 19.36 3.64 -8.81
C PRO A 270 17.92 3.16 -9.08
N TYR A 271 17.13 2.93 -8.03
CA TYR A 271 15.80 2.30 -8.07
C TYR A 271 14.80 3.15 -7.26
N ASP A 272 13.54 3.21 -7.67
CA ASP A 272 12.47 3.94 -6.97
C ASP A 272 11.66 3.05 -6.01
N GLY A 273 11.82 1.73 -6.14
CA GLY A 273 11.23 0.77 -5.24
C GLY A 273 11.79 -0.63 -5.45
N SER A 274 11.18 -1.56 -4.74
CA SER A 274 11.51 -2.96 -4.80
C SER A 274 10.29 -3.82 -4.56
N PHE A 275 10.42 -5.09 -4.92
CA PHE A 275 9.54 -6.12 -4.39
C PHE A 275 10.34 -7.22 -3.71
N TYR A 276 9.85 -7.64 -2.55
CA TYR A 276 10.47 -8.68 -1.73
C TYR A 276 9.52 -9.85 -1.52
N PHE A 277 9.91 -11.02 -2.01
CA PHE A 277 9.17 -12.26 -1.79
C PHE A 277 9.61 -12.87 -0.46
N ASN A 278 8.67 -12.97 0.49
CA ASN A 278 8.86 -13.79 1.67
C ASN A 278 8.32 -15.20 1.39
N ASP A 279 9.24 -16.11 1.07
CA ASP A 279 8.92 -17.50 0.75
C ASP A 279 9.11 -18.39 1.98
N SER A 280 8.26 -18.17 2.99
CA SER A 280 8.17 -19.05 4.16
C SER A 280 7.74 -20.47 3.76
N ASN A 281 8.24 -21.49 4.47
CA ASN A 281 7.79 -22.87 4.29
C ASN A 281 6.31 -23.07 4.66
N GLU A 282 5.70 -22.13 5.41
CA GLU A 282 4.28 -22.14 5.72
C GLU A 282 3.54 -21.23 4.71
N PRO A 283 2.64 -21.78 3.86
CA PRO A 283 1.95 -20.98 2.84
C PRO A 283 1.21 -19.76 3.40
N ALA A 284 0.61 -19.87 4.58
CA ALA A 284 -0.08 -18.76 5.24
C ALA A 284 0.86 -17.61 5.64
N ARG A 285 2.16 -17.89 5.79
CA ARG A 285 3.21 -16.92 6.07
C ARG A 285 3.88 -16.37 4.81
N GLN A 286 3.48 -16.83 3.62
CA GLN A 286 4.01 -16.32 2.37
C GLN A 286 3.33 -15.00 2.01
N TYR A 287 4.15 -14.00 1.73
CA TYR A 287 3.68 -12.68 1.30
C TYR A 287 4.69 -12.04 0.36
N LEU A 288 4.23 -11.04 -0.36
CA LEU A 288 5.05 -10.14 -1.16
C LEU A 288 5.03 -8.77 -0.52
N GLU A 289 6.20 -8.14 -0.37
CA GLU A 289 6.30 -6.72 -0.04
C GLU A 289 6.45 -5.91 -1.33
N LEU A 290 5.59 -4.92 -1.53
CA LEU A 290 5.78 -3.84 -2.48
C LEU A 290 6.35 -2.66 -1.72
N GLU A 291 7.52 -2.19 -2.14
CA GLU A 291 8.36 -1.28 -1.39
C GLU A 291 8.70 -0.06 -2.23
N CYS A 292 8.62 1.13 -1.65
CA CYS A 292 9.06 2.37 -2.30
C CYS A 292 10.21 2.98 -1.51
N TYR A 293 11.06 3.76 -2.18
CA TYR A 293 12.08 4.56 -1.50
C TYR A 293 11.88 6.03 -1.80
N SER A 294 11.67 6.79 -0.73
CA SER A 294 11.67 8.24 -0.87
C SER A 294 13.09 8.80 -0.96
N PRO A 295 13.24 10.01 -1.52
CA PRO A 295 14.42 10.82 -1.25
C PRO A 295 14.73 10.96 0.23
N ARG A 296 16.02 11.07 0.56
CA ARG A 296 16.45 11.52 1.89
C ARG A 296 16.29 13.04 2.01
N ARG A 297 15.71 13.50 3.11
CA ARG A 297 15.53 14.92 3.46
C ARG A 297 15.59 15.10 4.98
N SER A 298 16.02 16.25 5.46
CA SER A 298 15.94 16.66 6.88
C SER A 298 14.78 17.62 7.10
N GLY A 299 14.30 17.74 8.34
CA GLY A 299 13.17 18.61 8.69
C GLY A 299 11.83 18.03 8.22
N GLU A 300 10.78 18.87 8.18
CA GLU A 300 9.45 18.43 7.74
C GLU A 300 9.42 18.19 6.23
N HIS A 301 8.96 17.01 5.84
CA HIS A 301 8.75 16.67 4.44
C HIS A 301 7.69 15.59 4.29
N SER A 302 7.11 15.51 3.09
CA SER A 302 5.99 14.63 2.83
C SER A 302 6.03 13.99 1.45
N TRP A 303 5.39 12.83 1.36
CA TRP A 303 5.21 12.05 0.14
C TRP A 303 3.77 11.56 0.05
N ASN A 304 3.37 11.11 -1.13
CA ASN A 304 2.06 10.53 -1.38
C ASN A 304 2.27 9.19 -2.06
N ILE A 305 1.56 8.18 -1.59
CA ILE A 305 1.41 6.90 -2.29
C ILE A 305 -0.04 6.66 -2.58
N ILE A 306 -0.31 5.87 -3.61
CA ILE A 306 -1.68 5.55 -3.99
C ILE A 306 -1.82 4.04 -4.07
N LEU A 307 -2.81 3.50 -3.36
CA LEU A 307 -3.28 2.14 -3.54
C LEU A 307 -4.58 2.15 -4.34
N ASP A 308 -4.68 1.28 -5.32
CA ASP A 308 -5.94 1.09 -6.05
C ASP A 308 -6.17 -0.39 -6.39
N LEU A 309 -7.44 -0.76 -6.42
CA LEU A 309 -7.90 -2.05 -6.94
C LEU A 309 -7.83 -1.94 -8.46
N ALA A 310 -6.63 -2.12 -9.01
CA ALA A 310 -6.45 -2.09 -10.44
C ALA A 310 -7.44 -3.06 -11.10
N GLU A 311 -8.03 -2.66 -12.22
CA GLU A 311 -8.85 -3.57 -13.02
C GLU A 311 -8.11 -4.88 -13.19
N ASP A 312 -8.85 -5.98 -13.17
CA ASP A 312 -8.30 -7.31 -13.41
C ASP A 312 -7.69 -7.29 -14.81
N LEU A 313 -6.39 -6.97 -14.91
CA LEU A 313 -5.63 -7.21 -16.11
C LEU A 313 -5.83 -8.69 -16.37
N ALA A 314 -6.44 -8.99 -17.52
CA ALA A 314 -6.49 -10.33 -18.05
C ALA A 314 -5.04 -10.72 -18.33
N LEU A 315 -4.37 -11.20 -17.29
CA LEU A 315 -3.09 -11.86 -17.44
C LEU A 315 -3.35 -13.08 -18.33
N PRO A 316 -2.58 -13.24 -19.42
CA PRO A 316 -2.76 -14.37 -20.33
C PRO A 316 -2.55 -15.73 -19.64
#